data_AF-A0A662LRD8-F1
#
_entry.id   AF-A0A662LRD8-F1
#
_cell.length_a   1.000
_cell.length_b   1.000
_cell.length_c   1.000
_cell.angle_alpha   90.00
_cell.angle_beta   90.00
_cell.angle_gamma   90.00
#
_symmetry.space_group_name_H-M   'P 1'
#
loop_
_entity.id
_entity.type
_entity.pdbx_description
1 polymer ?
#
loop_
_entity_poly.entity_id
_entity_poly.type
_entity_poly.pdbx_seq_one_letter_code
_entity_poly.pdbx_strand_id
1 'polypeptide(L)'
;MKNILKMKKAVVVFIVILFSLTVQATVINTNETQLKTNTASGGGSSFKWEDDFFDESKIDASLSYNYIVDKSTGTVIMKDTFDAWYNQDWTRMKPITINNRGGTTFQDYVLDMTVYYDSDMQSDFRDLRFTDDEGNDLYYWIGEKVSGETANVLVRVPTVPAGDTTIYMFYGDTTATDESNFDMIFTWDDRTNPDLMISYKNYREGAWDPDVAFGGNHFLVAWEEGLGPEDIPYEGQRLVSRQIHGRTYDSDGKNPYPDPGDDLDLYISSGPNDVSYHAENPSIAYGDGKFFVAYEYNVIAEGRYAVDVRGALIDSSGTITKRFTICDATLGQYDPCVAYANGRFFVVWEDARDTSNNYDVYGRIFDSNGNPLGSDFQVAAGANCQDEPWICADNQGNFMVVYEDGFDPVIGPFSLYAQRYDNNGNKLGSEIIMAEGSSSKDNIFPSVTYCPQTERYFVAWNDGDISVDPNVRSSYDGNVWGKILDKFGNVVYDNFIVQAGSQYIRTDVVPYLNTLFFVAFDGGSDLWGCLVSSDGAVQTEEHMLSDGSSQQVDWNNLAV
;
A
#
# COMPACT_ATOMS: atom_id res chain seq x y z
N MET A 1 11.41 16.73 -20.40
CA MET A 1 11.86 15.41 -19.89
C MET A 1 11.61 15.44 -18.40
N LYS A 2 10.43 14.98 -17.98
CA LYS A 2 10.04 14.97 -16.56
C LYS A 2 10.63 13.72 -15.92
N ASN A 3 11.34 13.92 -14.82
CA ASN A 3 12.05 12.88 -14.09
C ASN A 3 11.03 11.96 -13.40
N ILE A 4 11.13 10.68 -13.68
CA ILE A 4 10.48 9.60 -12.93
C ILE A 4 10.92 9.71 -11.46
N LEU A 5 9.96 9.78 -10.53
CA LEU A 5 10.21 9.63 -9.10
C LEU A 5 10.74 8.20 -8.86
N LYS A 6 12.06 8.03 -8.87
CA LYS A 6 12.68 6.80 -8.36
C LYS A 6 12.89 7.00 -6.88
N MET A 7 12.21 6.20 -6.04
CA MET A 7 12.70 5.92 -4.70
C MET A 7 14.15 5.45 -4.82
N LYS A 8 15.10 6.31 -4.45
CA LYS A 8 16.51 5.95 -4.39
C LYS A 8 16.88 5.81 -2.93
N LYS A 9 17.01 4.57 -2.47
CA LYS A 9 17.60 4.24 -1.17
C LYS A 9 19.01 4.81 -1.10
N ALA A 10 19.23 5.78 -0.24
CA ALA A 10 20.57 6.13 0.23
C ALA A 10 20.84 5.29 1.49
N VAL A 11 21.74 4.32 1.40
CA VAL A 11 22.30 3.68 2.60
C VAL A 11 23.21 4.71 3.27
N VAL A 12 22.70 5.44 4.26
CA VAL A 12 23.50 6.34 5.09
C VAL A 12 24.04 5.54 6.27
N VAL A 13 25.32 5.16 6.18
CA VAL A 13 26.06 4.56 7.31
C VAL A 13 26.42 5.68 8.28
N PHE A 14 25.77 5.72 9.45
CA PHE A 14 26.21 6.57 10.57
C PHE A 14 27.39 5.89 11.29
N ILE A 15 28.56 6.54 11.26
CA ILE A 15 29.60 6.31 12.27
C ILE A 15 29.35 7.29 13.40
N VAL A 16 28.85 6.79 14.52
CA VAL A 16 28.54 7.57 15.73
C VAL A 16 29.83 7.86 16.50
N ILE A 17 30.16 9.14 16.67
CA ILE A 17 31.02 9.60 17.77
C ILE A 17 30.15 10.52 18.62
N LEU A 18 29.78 10.01 19.80
CA LEU A 18 28.98 10.72 20.81
C LEU A 18 29.79 11.86 21.44
N PHE A 19 29.25 13.07 21.37
CA PHE A 19 29.51 14.09 22.39
C PHE A 19 28.17 14.67 22.83
N SER A 20 27.75 14.30 24.04
CA SER A 20 26.59 14.87 24.74
C SER A 20 26.97 16.20 25.38
N LEU A 21 26.22 17.26 25.10
CA LEU A 21 26.11 18.40 26.02
C LEU A 21 24.66 18.88 26.04
N THR A 22 24.05 18.78 27.22
CA THR A 22 22.76 19.36 27.54
C THR A 22 22.90 20.88 27.70
N VAL A 23 22.02 21.64 27.07
CA VAL A 23 21.79 23.05 27.44
C VAL A 23 20.28 23.24 27.62
N GLN A 24 19.89 23.65 28.83
CA GLN A 24 18.65 24.36 29.10
C GLN A 24 18.95 25.85 28.96
N ALA A 25 18.18 26.57 28.15
CA ALA A 25 18.12 28.02 28.20
C ALA A 25 16.67 28.43 28.44
N THR A 26 16.44 29.18 29.51
CA THR A 26 15.17 29.86 29.79
C THR A 26 15.44 31.35 29.77
N VAL A 27 14.74 32.09 28.91
CA VAL A 27 14.73 33.56 28.96
C VAL A 27 13.78 33.98 30.08
N ILE A 28 14.32 34.47 31.19
CA ILE A 28 13.53 35.15 32.23
C ILE A 28 13.93 36.62 32.23
N ASN A 29 13.03 37.46 31.73
CA ASN A 29 13.11 38.90 31.88
C ASN A 29 12.45 39.30 33.22
N THR A 30 13.25 39.80 34.17
CA THR A 30 12.73 40.56 35.31
C THR A 30 13.62 41.77 35.59
N ASN A 31 13.23 42.90 35.00
CA ASN A 31 13.54 44.20 35.58
C ASN A 31 12.83 44.30 36.95
N GLU A 32 13.58 44.48 38.04
CA GLU A 32 13.25 45.44 39.10
C GLU A 32 14.43 45.70 40.06
N THR A 33 15.02 46.89 39.89
CA THR A 33 15.40 47.87 40.92
C THR A 33 16.04 47.43 42.25
N GLN A 34 17.27 47.92 42.50
CA GLN A 34 17.54 48.74 43.70
C GLN A 34 18.51 49.89 43.41
N LEU A 35 17.95 51.10 43.47
CA LEU A 35 18.63 52.39 43.64
C LEU A 35 19.34 52.47 45.00
N LYS A 36 20.61 52.91 45.04
CA LYS A 36 21.10 53.83 46.09
C LYS A 36 22.15 54.84 45.58
N THR A 37 21.63 56.07 45.43
CA THR A 37 22.17 57.38 45.85
C THR A 37 23.29 58.10 45.07
N ASN A 38 22.87 59.30 44.61
CA ASN A 38 23.52 60.61 44.65
C ASN A 38 24.19 61.16 43.36
N THR A 39 23.36 61.90 42.63
CA THR A 39 23.60 63.27 42.12
C THR A 39 24.84 63.51 41.25
N ALA A 40 24.61 63.66 39.94
CA ALA A 40 25.32 64.64 39.13
C ALA A 40 24.37 65.25 38.09
N SER A 41 24.26 66.56 38.17
CA SER A 41 23.55 67.48 37.29
C SER A 41 24.23 67.65 35.94
N GLY A 42 23.46 67.74 34.85
CA GLY A 42 23.91 68.25 33.56
C GLY A 42 23.37 67.43 32.39
N GLY A 43 22.71 68.09 31.44
CA GLY A 43 21.92 67.46 30.39
C GLY A 43 22.71 66.55 29.45
N GLY A 44 22.05 65.46 29.05
CA GLY A 44 22.55 64.49 28.08
C GLY A 44 22.00 63.10 28.39
N SER A 45 20.72 62.84 28.10
CA SER A 45 20.20 61.46 28.09
C SER A 45 20.71 60.76 26.83
N SER A 46 21.91 60.19 26.90
CA SER A 46 22.29 59.09 26.02
C SER A 46 22.82 57.97 26.91
N PHE A 47 22.01 56.94 27.11
CA PHE A 47 22.54 55.65 27.55
C PHE A 47 23.07 54.97 26.30
N LYS A 48 24.39 54.76 26.28
CA LYS A 48 25.08 54.01 25.24
C LYS A 48 25.08 52.56 25.71
N TRP A 49 24.32 51.71 25.04
CA TRP A 49 24.47 50.26 25.19
C TRP A 49 25.77 49.91 24.48
N GLU A 50 26.86 49.82 25.25
CA GLU A 50 28.13 49.31 24.77
C GLU A 50 28.26 47.87 25.26
N ASP A 51 27.58 46.94 24.60
CA ASP A 51 28.23 45.65 24.40
C ASP A 51 29.19 45.87 23.23
N ASP A 52 30.39 46.34 23.55
CA ASP A 52 31.45 46.55 22.57
C ASP A 52 32.01 45.17 22.25
N PHE A 53 31.33 44.47 21.34
CA PHE A 53 31.70 43.12 20.95
C PHE A 53 33.12 43.04 20.37
N PHE A 54 33.76 44.17 20.05
CA PHE A 54 35.17 44.22 19.68
C PHE A 54 36.14 43.97 20.85
N ASP A 55 35.70 44.14 22.09
CA ASP A 55 36.44 43.88 23.33
C ASP A 55 35.85 42.69 24.11
N GLU A 56 36.24 41.48 23.71
CA GLU A 56 35.80 40.22 24.32
C GLU A 56 36.09 40.12 25.83
N SER A 57 36.95 40.97 26.40
CA SER A 57 37.20 40.99 27.85
C SER A 57 36.02 41.52 28.66
N LYS A 58 35.05 42.15 28.00
CA LYS A 58 33.80 42.65 28.59
C LYS A 58 32.65 41.65 28.52
N ILE A 59 32.84 40.53 27.84
CA ILE A 59 31.82 39.49 27.71
C ILE A 59 31.86 38.60 28.97
N ASP A 60 30.71 38.44 29.62
CA ASP A 60 30.60 37.56 30.78
C ASP A 60 30.58 36.09 30.35
N ALA A 61 31.75 35.45 30.39
CA ALA A 61 31.93 34.05 30.01
C ALA A 61 31.11 33.04 30.85
N SER A 62 30.50 33.45 31.97
CA SER A 62 29.59 32.59 32.75
C SER A 62 28.13 32.64 32.27
N LEU A 63 27.80 33.65 31.45
CA LEU A 63 26.45 33.90 30.94
C LEU A 63 26.38 33.84 29.40
N SER A 64 27.52 33.95 28.72
CA SER A 64 27.61 33.92 27.24
C SER A 64 28.27 32.63 26.77
N TYR A 65 27.46 31.72 26.22
CA TYR A 65 27.90 30.46 25.64
C TYR A 65 27.84 30.54 24.12
N ASN A 66 28.78 29.89 23.41
CA ASN A 66 28.73 29.69 21.97
C ASN A 66 28.52 30.96 21.13
N TYR A 67 29.56 31.78 20.93
CA TYR A 67 29.54 32.91 19.97
C TYR A 67 30.87 33.09 19.23
N ILE A 68 30.82 33.80 18.10
CA ILE A 68 31.92 34.33 17.29
C ILE A 68 31.68 35.82 17.15
N VAL A 69 32.70 36.62 17.43
CA VAL A 69 32.70 38.03 17.07
C VAL A 69 33.45 38.19 15.76
N ASP A 70 32.79 38.67 14.71
CA ASP A 70 33.47 39.18 13.52
C ASP A 70 33.87 40.64 13.76
N LYS A 71 35.12 40.83 14.20
CA LYS A 71 35.72 42.16 14.46
C LYS A 71 35.99 42.97 13.19
N SER A 72 35.77 42.43 12.00
CA SER A 72 35.89 43.18 10.74
C SER A 72 34.58 43.84 10.32
N THR A 73 33.44 43.22 10.69
CA THR A 73 32.10 43.71 10.38
C THR A 73 31.35 44.25 11.60
N GLY A 74 31.84 43.96 12.82
CA GLY A 74 31.20 44.36 14.07
C GLY A 74 29.97 43.53 14.42
N THR A 75 29.87 42.31 13.89
CA THR A 75 28.75 41.41 14.13
C THR A 75 29.12 40.32 15.14
N VAL A 76 28.12 39.88 15.90
CA VAL A 76 28.22 38.73 16.80
C VAL A 76 27.30 37.67 16.27
N ILE A 77 27.86 36.49 16.07
CA ILE A 77 27.16 35.33 15.57
C ILE A 77 27.22 34.31 16.69
N MET A 78 26.09 33.78 17.14
CA MET A 78 26.14 32.67 18.08
C MET A 78 26.68 31.43 17.33
N LYS A 79 27.62 30.69 17.93
CA LYS A 79 28.10 29.42 17.37
C LYS A 79 26.94 28.44 17.41
N ASP A 80 26.83 27.63 16.36
CA ASP A 80 25.78 26.63 16.22
C ASP A 80 24.35 27.21 16.23
N THR A 81 24.19 28.52 15.97
CA THR A 81 22.90 29.08 15.55
C THR A 81 22.86 29.13 14.04
N PHE A 82 21.81 28.55 13.50
CA PHE A 82 21.52 28.50 12.08
C PHE A 82 20.40 29.50 11.81
N ASP A 83 20.38 30.15 10.65
CA ASP A 83 19.29 31.07 10.30
C ASP A 83 17.92 30.37 10.40
N ALA A 84 17.90 29.04 10.20
CA ALA A 84 16.74 28.17 10.40
C ALA A 84 16.29 27.99 11.86
N TRP A 85 17.10 28.29 12.89
CA TRP A 85 16.70 28.17 14.29
C TRP A 85 15.86 29.39 14.70
N TYR A 86 14.61 29.41 14.23
CA TYR A 86 13.69 30.54 14.42
C TYR A 86 12.89 30.49 15.73
N ASN A 87 12.80 29.32 16.38
CA ASN A 87 11.96 29.10 17.57
C ASN A 87 12.76 28.48 18.73
N GLN A 88 12.73 29.16 19.89
CA GLN A 88 13.46 28.78 21.11
C GLN A 88 12.88 27.57 21.84
N ASP A 89 11.62 27.20 21.56
CA ASP A 89 10.95 26.07 22.21
C ASP A 89 11.56 24.74 21.76
N TRP A 90 12.14 24.71 20.56
CA TRP A 90 12.96 23.61 20.04
C TRP A 90 14.36 23.67 20.64
N THR A 91 14.69 22.74 21.54
CA THR A 91 15.96 22.74 22.28
C THR A 91 17.09 21.98 21.58
N ARG A 92 16.78 21.25 20.49
CA ARG A 92 17.72 20.47 19.69
C ARG A 92 17.47 20.65 18.21
N MET A 93 18.56 20.61 17.45
CA MET A 93 18.55 20.66 16.00
C MET A 93 19.68 19.77 15.45
N LYS A 94 19.43 19.07 14.35
CA LYS A 94 20.40 18.21 13.66
C LYS A 94 20.40 18.48 12.16
N PRO A 95 21.55 18.85 11.56
CA PRO A 95 21.66 18.97 10.12
C PRO A 95 21.65 17.59 9.44
N ILE A 96 20.98 17.51 8.29
CA ILE A 96 20.90 16.33 7.44
C ILE A 96 21.40 16.75 6.06
N THR A 97 22.52 16.16 5.62
CA THR A 97 23.11 16.46 4.31
C THR A 97 22.72 15.39 3.29
N ILE A 98 22.00 15.82 2.26
CA ILE A 98 21.62 15.03 1.09
C ILE A 98 22.69 15.22 0.01
N ASN A 99 23.33 14.12 -0.37
CA ASN A 99 24.45 14.14 -1.32
C ASN A 99 24.00 13.72 -2.73
N ASN A 100 23.65 14.68 -3.59
CA ASN A 100 23.34 14.41 -4.99
C ASN A 100 24.61 14.49 -5.84
N ARG A 101 25.26 13.33 -6.05
CA ARG A 101 26.46 13.22 -6.88
C ARG A 101 26.16 13.12 -8.39
N GLY A 102 24.88 13.15 -8.78
CA GLY A 102 24.44 13.17 -10.17
C GLY A 102 24.50 14.58 -10.78
N GLY A 103 24.35 14.68 -12.10
CA GLY A 103 24.26 15.96 -12.80
C GLY A 103 22.84 16.53 -12.92
N THR A 104 21.85 15.86 -12.33
CA THR A 104 20.42 16.19 -12.46
C THR A 104 19.90 16.77 -11.15
N THR A 105 19.19 17.89 -11.23
CA THR A 105 18.41 18.42 -10.11
C THR A 105 17.13 17.61 -9.93
N PHE A 106 16.86 17.16 -8.71
CA PHE A 106 15.57 16.57 -8.34
C PHE A 106 14.64 17.67 -7.82
N GLN A 107 13.39 17.64 -8.25
CA GLN A 107 12.31 18.46 -7.72
C GLN A 107 11.41 17.56 -6.88
N ASP A 108 10.80 18.11 -5.82
CA ASP A 108 9.87 17.39 -4.94
C ASP A 108 10.45 16.05 -4.43
N TYR A 109 11.72 16.08 -4.02
CA TYR A 109 12.44 14.88 -3.63
C TYR A 109 11.99 14.41 -2.26
N VAL A 110 11.40 13.21 -2.18
CA VAL A 110 11.07 12.57 -0.90
C VAL A 110 12.30 11.85 -0.36
N LEU A 111 12.85 12.35 0.75
CA LEU A 111 13.89 11.70 1.53
C LEU A 111 13.24 10.65 2.45
N ASP A 112 13.68 9.40 2.36
CA ASP A 112 13.30 8.31 3.26
C ASP A 112 14.45 8.00 4.24
N MET A 113 14.17 8.08 5.54
CA MET A 113 15.17 7.90 6.60
C MET A 113 14.63 7.24 7.86
N THR A 114 15.52 6.62 8.64
CA THR A 114 15.21 6.17 10.00
C THR A 114 15.75 7.18 11.01
N VAL A 115 14.87 7.70 11.86
CA VAL A 115 15.21 8.52 13.03
C VAL A 115 15.32 7.59 14.23
N TYR A 116 16.47 7.64 14.92
CA TYR A 116 16.68 6.94 16.19
C TYR A 116 16.29 7.87 17.34
N TYR A 117 15.67 7.30 18.36
CA TYR A 117 15.26 8.01 19.57
C TYR A 117 16.45 8.66 20.27
N ASP A 118 16.29 9.93 20.61
CA ASP A 118 17.13 10.66 21.54
C ASP A 118 16.32 10.92 22.82
N SER A 119 16.96 10.90 23.99
CA SER A 119 16.30 11.15 25.28
C SER A 119 15.62 12.51 25.38
N ASP A 120 16.01 13.48 24.56
CA ASP A 120 15.35 14.79 24.49
C ASP A 120 14.07 14.75 23.62
N MET A 121 13.86 13.72 22.77
CA MET A 121 12.64 13.57 21.97
C MET A 121 11.46 13.07 22.84
N GLN A 122 10.25 13.38 22.41
CA GLN A 122 9.07 12.68 22.89
C GLN A 122 9.09 11.23 22.36
N SER A 123 8.71 10.25 23.20
CA SER A 123 8.88 8.82 22.86
C SER A 123 8.08 8.37 21.63
N ASP A 124 7.02 9.11 21.28
CA ASP A 124 6.20 8.90 20.08
C ASP A 124 6.65 9.74 18.87
N PHE A 125 7.78 10.47 18.99
CA PHE A 125 8.38 11.31 17.96
C PHE A 125 7.48 12.47 17.47
N ARG A 126 6.41 12.83 18.19
CA ARG A 126 5.50 13.92 17.76
C ARG A 126 6.13 15.31 17.75
N ASP A 127 7.29 15.44 18.38
CA ASP A 127 8.14 16.62 18.40
C ASP A 127 9.24 16.56 17.33
N LEU A 128 9.01 16.00 16.14
CA LEU A 128 9.93 16.22 15.03
C LEU A 128 9.45 17.38 14.17
N ARG A 129 10.35 18.27 13.74
CA ARG A 129 10.10 19.23 12.66
C ARG A 129 11.26 19.27 11.69
N PHE A 130 10.99 19.68 10.46
CA PHE A 130 11.98 19.75 9.41
C PHE A 130 11.94 21.10 8.71
N THR A 131 13.10 21.67 8.40
CA THR A 131 13.21 22.90 7.62
C THR A 131 14.27 22.78 6.53
N ASP A 132 14.18 23.63 5.51
CA ASP A 132 15.32 23.90 4.63
C ASP A 132 16.38 24.77 5.34
N ASP A 133 17.40 25.19 4.60
CA ASP A 133 18.49 26.01 5.11
C ASP A 133 18.15 27.48 5.35
N GLU A 134 17.03 27.95 4.79
CA GLU A 134 16.47 29.27 5.04
C GLU A 134 15.49 29.28 6.24
N GLY A 135 15.16 28.11 6.78
CA GLY A 135 14.24 27.95 7.91
C GLY A 135 12.77 27.79 7.51
N ASN A 136 12.48 27.56 6.24
CA ASN A 136 11.12 27.27 5.79
C ASN A 136 10.73 25.84 6.20
N ASP A 137 9.55 25.66 6.77
CA ASP A 137 9.06 24.34 7.17
C ASP A 137 8.90 23.41 5.95
N LEU A 138 9.36 22.18 6.11
CA LEU A 138 9.23 21.10 5.14
C LEU A 138 8.12 20.15 5.55
N TYR A 139 7.38 19.64 4.58
CA TYR A 139 6.42 18.57 4.83
C TYR A 139 7.14 17.27 5.17
N TYR A 140 6.63 16.57 6.17
CA TYR A 140 7.18 15.31 6.63
C TYR A 140 6.05 14.37 7.08
N TRP A 141 6.35 13.07 7.10
CA TRP A 141 5.50 12.06 7.70
C TRP A 141 6.34 11.10 8.53
N ILE A 142 5.87 10.83 9.72
CA ILE A 142 6.39 9.83 10.64
C ILE A 142 5.56 8.57 10.43
N GLY A 143 6.17 7.57 9.81
CA GLY A 143 5.55 6.27 9.58
C GLY A 143 5.69 5.33 10.75
N GLU A 144 5.98 4.06 10.45
CA GLU A 144 6.15 3.05 11.48
C GLU A 144 7.21 3.45 12.49
N LYS A 145 6.88 3.27 13.77
CA LYS A 145 7.74 3.62 14.88
C LYS A 145 7.65 2.61 16.00
N VAL A 146 8.78 2.44 16.68
CA VAL A 146 8.88 1.77 17.97
C VAL A 146 9.12 2.88 18.98
N SER A 147 8.13 3.14 19.84
CA SER A 147 8.16 4.23 20.80
C SER A 147 9.42 4.18 21.66
N GLY A 148 10.17 5.27 21.69
CA GLY A 148 11.43 5.37 22.43
C GLY A 148 12.62 4.64 21.79
N GLU A 149 12.49 4.15 20.55
CA GLU A 149 13.58 3.46 19.85
C GLU A 149 13.83 4.04 18.44
N THR A 150 12.89 3.94 17.52
CA THR A 150 13.06 4.35 16.11
C THR A 150 11.77 4.78 15.45
N ALA A 151 11.84 5.64 14.45
CA ALA A 151 10.74 5.94 13.52
C ALA A 151 11.24 5.98 12.07
N ASN A 152 10.46 5.46 11.12
CA ASN A 152 10.62 5.79 9.71
C ASN A 152 10.05 7.20 9.47
N VAL A 153 10.81 8.05 8.78
CA VAL A 153 10.41 9.41 8.48
C VAL A 153 10.66 9.71 7.01
N LEU A 154 9.61 10.19 6.34
CA LEU A 154 9.67 10.74 4.99
C LEU A 154 9.69 12.27 5.09
N VAL A 155 10.53 12.94 4.30
CA VAL A 155 10.60 14.41 4.24
C VAL A 155 10.59 14.86 2.79
N ARG A 156 9.64 15.73 2.41
CA ARG A 156 9.55 16.30 1.05
C ARG A 156 10.46 17.51 0.95
N VAL A 157 11.51 17.39 0.13
CA VAL A 157 12.49 18.45 -0.13
C VAL A 157 12.23 19.08 -1.49
N PRO A 158 11.84 20.37 -1.56
CA PRO A 158 11.40 21.02 -2.80
C PRO A 158 12.39 20.89 -3.96
N THR A 159 13.69 21.05 -3.69
CA THR A 159 14.73 20.96 -4.71
C THR A 159 16.02 20.38 -4.14
N VAL A 160 16.57 19.37 -4.81
CA VAL A 160 17.90 18.78 -4.52
C VAL A 160 18.79 18.94 -5.76
N PRO A 161 19.53 20.06 -5.90
CA PRO A 161 20.46 20.27 -7.01
C PRO A 161 21.64 19.29 -6.97
N ALA A 162 22.43 19.25 -8.04
CA ALA A 162 23.72 18.56 -8.03
C ALA A 162 24.65 19.18 -6.97
N GLY A 163 25.19 18.36 -6.07
CA GLY A 163 25.98 18.81 -4.92
C GLY A 163 25.40 18.34 -3.59
N ASP A 164 25.64 19.14 -2.55
CA ASP A 164 25.13 18.90 -1.21
C ASP A 164 23.92 19.82 -0.96
N THR A 165 22.83 19.25 -0.47
CA THR A 165 21.66 19.97 0.04
C THR A 165 21.56 19.70 1.52
N THR A 166 21.40 20.72 2.35
CA THR A 166 21.24 20.54 3.80
C THR A 166 19.82 20.91 4.21
N ILE A 167 19.19 20.03 4.96
CA ILE A 167 17.94 20.31 5.70
C ILE A 167 18.22 20.15 7.19
N TYR A 168 17.32 20.62 8.04
CA TYR A 168 17.47 20.55 9.49
C TYR A 168 16.30 19.82 10.10
N MET A 169 16.59 18.97 11.10
CA MET A 169 15.60 18.30 11.94
C MET A 169 15.63 18.92 13.33
N PHE A 170 14.50 19.42 13.81
CA PHE A 170 14.31 19.95 15.16
C PHE A 170 13.59 18.95 16.05
N TYR A 171 13.94 18.94 17.34
CA TYR A 171 13.29 18.15 18.39
C TYR A 171 13.54 18.73 19.78
N GLY A 172 12.93 18.16 20.82
CA GLY A 172 13.13 18.59 22.20
C GLY A 172 12.15 19.66 22.68
N ASP A 173 11.04 19.87 21.96
CA ASP A 173 9.88 20.61 22.44
C ASP A 173 8.88 19.64 23.08
N THR A 174 8.84 19.64 24.42
CA THR A 174 7.93 18.78 25.20
C THR A 174 6.45 19.12 25.05
N THR A 175 6.12 20.29 24.49
CA THR A 175 4.76 20.76 24.29
C THR A 175 4.27 20.57 22.86
N ALA A 176 5.16 20.22 21.94
CA ALA A 176 4.82 19.99 20.53
C ALA A 176 3.77 18.89 20.40
N THR A 177 2.78 19.16 19.53
CA THR A 177 1.81 18.19 19.03
C THR A 177 2.30 17.57 17.74
N ASP A 178 1.73 16.44 17.36
CA ASP A 178 2.06 15.79 16.09
C ASP A 178 1.62 16.67 14.91
N GLU A 179 2.52 16.88 13.96
CA GLU A 179 2.26 17.55 12.68
C GLU A 179 2.67 16.67 11.48
N SER A 180 2.96 15.38 11.73
CA SER A 180 3.15 14.37 10.70
C SER A 180 1.95 14.34 9.75
N ASN A 181 2.20 14.41 8.44
CA ASN A 181 1.14 14.40 7.44
C ASN A 181 1.57 13.66 6.18
N PHE A 182 1.02 12.45 5.99
CA PHE A 182 1.32 11.62 4.83
C PHE A 182 0.87 12.27 3.50
N ASP A 183 -0.26 12.97 3.50
CA ASP A 183 -0.86 13.53 2.28
C ASP A 183 -0.06 14.68 1.68
N MET A 184 0.83 15.26 2.48
CA MET A 184 1.76 16.26 2.02
C MET A 184 3.08 15.65 1.49
N ILE A 185 3.35 14.38 1.77
CA ILE A 185 4.51 13.67 1.22
C ILE A 185 4.28 13.27 -0.23
N PHE A 186 3.12 12.67 -0.49
CA PHE A 186 2.70 12.29 -1.84
C PHE A 186 1.47 13.10 -2.20
N THR A 187 1.62 14.15 -3.01
CA THR A 187 0.49 14.96 -3.48
C THR A 187 -0.31 14.20 -4.54
N TRP A 188 -1.55 14.62 -4.77
CA TRP A 188 -2.35 14.12 -5.89
C TRP A 188 -1.62 14.25 -7.24
N ASP A 189 -0.81 15.29 -7.46
CA ASP A 189 -0.03 15.43 -8.69
C ASP A 189 1.14 14.43 -8.79
N ASP A 190 1.69 13.96 -7.65
CA ASP A 190 2.66 12.86 -7.59
C ASP A 190 2.00 11.50 -7.78
N ARG A 191 0.74 11.36 -7.32
CA ARG A 191 -0.06 10.13 -7.35
C ARG A 191 -0.78 9.92 -8.67
N THR A 192 -1.16 11.00 -9.34
CA THR A 192 -1.88 10.92 -10.58
C THR A 192 -0.92 10.83 -11.73
N ASN A 193 -0.30 11.89 -12.24
CA ASN A 193 0.21 11.90 -13.63
C ASN A 193 -0.59 10.90 -14.51
N PRO A 194 -1.93 10.96 -14.45
CA PRO A 194 -2.77 9.78 -14.45
C PRO A 194 -2.53 9.06 -15.75
N ASP A 195 -1.85 7.92 -15.67
CA ASP A 195 -2.02 6.88 -16.67
C ASP A 195 -3.40 6.29 -16.40
N LEU A 196 -4.43 7.10 -16.68
CA LEU A 196 -5.70 6.61 -17.19
C LEU A 196 -5.40 5.96 -18.53
N MET A 197 -4.64 4.88 -18.50
CA MET A 197 -4.64 3.89 -19.55
C MET A 197 -5.89 3.06 -19.32
N ILE A 198 -7.03 3.73 -19.47
CA ILE A 198 -8.25 3.07 -19.88
C ILE A 198 -7.81 2.28 -21.10
N SER A 199 -7.84 0.95 -21.01
CA SER A 199 -7.96 0.16 -22.22
C SER A 199 -9.22 0.71 -22.88
N TYR A 200 -9.05 1.63 -23.84
CA TYR A 200 -10.16 2.23 -24.55
C TYR A 200 -10.74 1.12 -25.41
N LYS A 201 -11.59 0.33 -24.79
CA LYS A 201 -12.49 -0.59 -25.43
C LYS A 201 -13.73 0.22 -25.75
N ASN A 202 -14.14 0.12 -27.01
CA ASN A 202 -15.34 0.79 -27.48
C ASN A 202 -16.50 0.40 -26.54
N TYR A 203 -17.40 1.34 -26.24
CA TYR A 203 -18.55 1.20 -25.32
C TYR A 203 -19.54 0.06 -25.67
N ARG A 204 -19.20 -0.79 -26.64
CA ARG A 204 -20.02 -1.87 -27.17
C ARG A 204 -19.56 -3.27 -26.76
N GLU A 205 -18.35 -3.40 -26.20
CA GLU A 205 -17.69 -4.72 -26.03
C GLU A 205 -17.44 -5.11 -24.57
N GLY A 206 -17.57 -4.18 -23.61
CA GLY A 206 -17.53 -4.43 -22.16
C GLY A 206 -16.19 -5.00 -21.65
N ALA A 207 -15.73 -4.51 -20.51
CA ALA A 207 -14.56 -5.07 -19.83
C ALA A 207 -14.92 -5.26 -18.35
N TRP A 208 -14.82 -6.49 -17.86
CA TRP A 208 -15.28 -6.87 -16.53
C TRP A 208 -14.19 -7.62 -15.76
N ASP A 209 -14.31 -7.58 -14.44
CA ASP A 209 -13.59 -8.39 -13.44
C ASP A 209 -12.07 -8.47 -13.70
N PRO A 210 -11.36 -7.32 -13.73
CA PRO A 210 -9.96 -7.31 -14.07
C PRO A 210 -9.08 -7.83 -12.92
N ASP A 211 -7.94 -8.39 -13.29
CA ASP A 211 -6.82 -8.67 -12.40
C ASP A 211 -5.51 -8.12 -12.98
N VAL A 212 -4.56 -7.80 -12.11
CA VAL A 212 -3.26 -7.23 -12.45
C VAL A 212 -2.15 -7.88 -11.65
N ALA A 213 -1.03 -8.19 -12.31
CA ALA A 213 0.19 -8.60 -11.64
C ALA A 213 1.39 -7.81 -12.15
N PHE A 214 2.35 -7.53 -11.28
CA PHE A 214 3.64 -6.94 -11.63
C PHE A 214 4.75 -7.98 -11.61
N GLY A 215 5.60 -7.96 -12.63
CA GLY A 215 6.82 -8.74 -12.63
C GLY A 215 7.56 -8.74 -13.97
N GLY A 216 8.85 -9.07 -13.93
CA GLY A 216 9.68 -9.00 -15.14
C GLY A 216 9.80 -7.58 -15.70
N ASN A 217 9.66 -6.57 -14.82
CA ASN A 217 9.61 -5.15 -15.14
C ASN A 217 8.40 -4.71 -16.00
N HIS A 218 7.31 -5.48 -15.96
CA HIS A 218 6.07 -5.17 -16.65
C HIS A 218 4.86 -5.45 -15.75
N PHE A 219 3.76 -4.76 -15.98
CA PHE A 219 2.44 -5.20 -15.53
C PHE A 219 1.80 -6.09 -16.59
N LEU A 220 1.01 -7.07 -16.19
CA LEU A 220 0.00 -7.71 -17.02
C LEU A 220 -1.35 -7.39 -16.39
N VAL A 221 -2.25 -6.79 -17.17
CA VAL A 221 -3.67 -6.63 -16.82
C VAL A 221 -4.46 -7.61 -17.69
N ALA A 222 -5.33 -8.41 -17.08
CA ALA A 222 -6.28 -9.27 -17.78
C ALA A 222 -7.71 -8.96 -17.35
N TRP A 223 -8.67 -9.15 -18.25
CA TRP A 223 -10.09 -8.86 -18.01
C TRP A 223 -10.97 -9.78 -18.85
N GLU A 224 -12.24 -9.90 -18.49
CA GLU A 224 -13.27 -10.54 -19.28
C GLU A 224 -13.86 -9.57 -20.32
N GLU A 225 -13.97 -10.02 -21.57
CA GLU A 225 -14.59 -9.27 -22.67
C GLU A 225 -15.70 -10.08 -23.37
N GLY A 226 -16.79 -9.41 -23.76
CA GLY A 226 -17.98 -10.07 -24.32
C GLY A 226 -18.86 -9.20 -25.23
N LEU A 227 -19.31 -9.75 -26.36
CA LEU A 227 -20.16 -9.04 -27.32
C LEU A 227 -21.63 -8.91 -26.82
N GLY A 228 -22.04 -7.81 -26.16
CA GLY A 228 -23.47 -7.57 -25.89
C GLY A 228 -23.81 -6.46 -24.87
N PRO A 229 -25.04 -5.90 -24.90
CA PRO A 229 -25.46 -4.82 -24.00
C PRO A 229 -25.59 -5.28 -22.55
N GLU A 230 -25.34 -4.35 -21.62
CA GLU A 230 -25.39 -4.46 -20.15
C GLU A 230 -26.71 -5.05 -19.57
N ASP A 231 -27.75 -5.21 -20.40
CA ASP A 231 -29.12 -5.58 -20.00
C ASP A 231 -29.43 -7.10 -20.09
N ILE A 232 -28.44 -7.99 -20.26
CA ILE A 232 -28.71 -9.44 -20.25
C ILE A 232 -28.88 -9.91 -18.80
N PRO A 233 -30.04 -10.51 -18.43
CA PRO A 233 -30.23 -11.05 -17.08
C PRO A 233 -29.14 -12.07 -16.74
N TYR A 234 -28.66 -12.06 -15.49
CA TYR A 234 -27.57 -12.89 -14.95
C TYR A 234 -27.60 -14.36 -15.41
N GLU A 235 -28.78 -14.97 -15.57
CA GLU A 235 -28.91 -16.36 -16.03
C GLU A 235 -28.49 -16.61 -17.49
N GLY A 236 -28.57 -15.62 -18.37
CA GLY A 236 -28.23 -15.74 -19.79
C GLY A 236 -26.78 -15.38 -20.12
N GLN A 237 -26.06 -14.78 -19.18
CA GLN A 237 -24.70 -14.26 -19.41
C GLN A 237 -23.73 -15.40 -19.78
N ARG A 238 -23.75 -16.50 -19.01
CA ARG A 238 -22.94 -17.71 -19.21
C ARG A 238 -23.28 -18.54 -20.47
N LEU A 239 -24.22 -18.08 -21.29
CA LEU A 239 -24.60 -18.71 -22.56
C LEU A 239 -24.16 -17.89 -23.78
N VAL A 240 -23.45 -16.78 -23.55
CA VAL A 240 -22.89 -15.91 -24.59
C VAL A 240 -21.38 -16.11 -24.63
N SER A 241 -20.80 -15.94 -25.81
CA SER A 241 -19.34 -15.99 -25.97
C SER A 241 -18.67 -14.85 -25.22
N ARG A 242 -17.68 -15.20 -24.40
CA ARG A 242 -16.80 -14.28 -23.69
C ARG A 242 -15.38 -14.84 -23.60
N GLN A 243 -14.40 -13.95 -23.54
CA GLN A 243 -12.99 -14.31 -23.58
C GLN A 243 -12.21 -13.52 -22.53
N ILE A 244 -11.12 -14.11 -22.02
CA ILE A 244 -10.13 -13.38 -21.24
C ILE A 244 -9.17 -12.70 -22.20
N HIS A 245 -9.14 -11.37 -22.12
CA HIS A 245 -8.22 -10.51 -22.83
C HIS A 245 -7.16 -9.97 -21.87
N GLY A 246 -6.10 -9.38 -22.42
CA GLY A 246 -5.11 -8.72 -21.59
C GLY A 246 -4.15 -7.83 -22.36
N ARG A 247 -3.39 -7.03 -21.62
CA ARG A 247 -2.29 -6.18 -22.12
C ARG A 247 -1.17 -6.12 -21.11
N THR A 248 0.06 -6.04 -21.61
CA THR A 248 1.23 -5.74 -20.78
C THR A 248 1.58 -4.26 -20.83
N TYR A 249 2.11 -3.74 -19.74
CA TYR A 249 2.56 -2.35 -19.61
C TYR A 249 3.97 -2.32 -19.03
N ASP A 250 4.75 -1.29 -19.36
CA ASP A 250 6.04 -1.04 -18.73
C ASP A 250 5.87 -0.76 -17.23
N SER A 251 6.97 -0.85 -16.46
CA SER A 251 6.99 -0.60 -15.02
C SER A 251 6.51 0.80 -14.58
N ASP A 252 6.38 1.74 -15.51
CA ASP A 252 5.80 3.07 -15.24
C ASP A 252 4.35 3.21 -15.69
N GLY A 253 3.68 2.09 -16.02
CA GLY A 253 2.28 2.02 -16.45
C GLY A 253 2.07 2.32 -17.94
N LYS A 254 3.13 2.56 -18.72
CA LYS A 254 3.04 3.03 -20.12
C LYS A 254 3.24 1.93 -21.15
N ASN A 255 3.17 2.34 -22.41
CA ASN A 255 3.51 1.52 -23.58
C ASN A 255 2.76 0.19 -23.59
N PRO A 256 1.41 0.23 -23.60
CA PRO A 256 0.58 -0.96 -23.65
C PRO A 256 0.99 -1.83 -24.84
N TYR A 257 1.06 -3.13 -24.60
CA TYR A 257 1.26 -4.13 -25.62
C TYR A 257 0.19 -5.23 -25.50
N PRO A 258 -0.52 -5.58 -26.59
CA PRO A 258 -0.49 -4.94 -27.91
C PRO A 258 -0.85 -3.45 -27.86
N ASP A 259 -0.40 -2.71 -28.88
CA ASP A 259 -0.77 -1.30 -29.03
C ASP A 259 -2.32 -1.22 -29.14
N PRO A 260 -2.98 -0.33 -28.38
CA PRO A 260 -4.44 -0.22 -28.36
C PRO A 260 -5.03 0.30 -29.67
N GLY A 261 -4.20 0.77 -30.60
CA GLY A 261 -4.61 1.04 -31.97
C GLY A 261 -5.24 -0.18 -32.61
N ASP A 262 -6.33 0.03 -33.33
CA ASP A 262 -7.14 -1.04 -33.95
C ASP A 262 -7.75 -2.06 -32.97
N ASP A 263 -7.88 -1.72 -31.68
CA ASP A 263 -8.59 -2.51 -30.66
C ASP A 263 -8.01 -3.91 -30.42
N LEU A 264 -6.68 -4.00 -30.43
CA LEU A 264 -5.94 -5.25 -30.29
C LEU A 264 -5.63 -5.59 -28.82
N ASP A 265 -5.77 -6.87 -28.46
CA ASP A 265 -5.37 -7.41 -27.15
C ASP A 265 -4.67 -8.76 -27.25
N LEU A 266 -4.14 -9.19 -26.11
CA LEU A 266 -3.78 -10.58 -25.87
C LEU A 266 -5.05 -11.41 -25.68
N TYR A 267 -5.34 -12.30 -26.62
CA TYR A 267 -6.42 -13.28 -26.46
C TYR A 267 -5.95 -14.41 -25.52
N ILE A 268 -6.06 -14.22 -24.21
CA ILE A 268 -5.47 -15.12 -23.20
C ILE A 268 -6.19 -16.47 -23.20
N SER A 269 -7.52 -16.50 -23.18
CA SER A 269 -8.27 -17.75 -23.02
C SER A 269 -8.36 -18.61 -24.29
N SER A 270 -8.36 -18.02 -25.49
CA SER A 270 -8.40 -18.77 -26.76
C SER A 270 -7.82 -17.97 -27.95
N GLY A 271 -8.09 -18.43 -29.18
CA GLY A 271 -7.85 -17.62 -30.38
C GLY A 271 -9.00 -16.65 -30.69
N PRO A 272 -8.75 -15.59 -31.49
CA PRO A 272 -9.66 -14.46 -31.70
C PRO A 272 -11.00 -14.77 -32.36
N ASN A 273 -11.18 -15.97 -32.93
CA ASN A 273 -12.41 -16.36 -33.63
C ASN A 273 -13.19 -17.46 -32.90
N ASP A 274 -12.76 -17.85 -31.71
CA ASP A 274 -13.41 -18.93 -30.96
C ASP A 274 -14.54 -18.40 -30.10
N VAL A 275 -15.76 -18.68 -30.53
CA VAL A 275 -17.01 -18.25 -29.88
C VAL A 275 -17.75 -19.41 -29.22
N SER A 276 -17.06 -20.54 -28.99
CA SER A 276 -17.68 -21.77 -28.48
C SER A 276 -17.80 -21.84 -26.96
N TYR A 277 -17.25 -20.86 -26.26
CA TYR A 277 -17.11 -20.86 -24.81
C TYR A 277 -17.28 -19.45 -24.23
N HIS A 278 -17.44 -19.41 -22.92
CA HIS A 278 -17.44 -18.22 -22.06
C HIS A 278 -16.28 -18.37 -21.07
N ALA A 279 -15.48 -17.33 -20.89
CA ALA A 279 -14.45 -17.30 -19.84
C ALA A 279 -14.54 -15.99 -19.05
N GLU A 280 -14.35 -16.08 -17.74
CA GLU A 280 -14.52 -15.00 -16.76
C GLU A 280 -13.56 -15.16 -15.58
N ASN A 281 -13.58 -14.20 -14.67
CA ASN A 281 -12.84 -14.22 -13.39
C ASN A 281 -11.35 -14.60 -13.53
N PRO A 282 -10.56 -13.83 -14.30
CA PRO A 282 -9.12 -14.08 -14.40
C PRO A 282 -8.41 -13.79 -13.08
N SER A 283 -7.47 -14.67 -12.71
CA SER A 283 -6.47 -14.41 -11.66
C SER A 283 -5.04 -14.58 -12.17
N ILE A 284 -4.12 -13.69 -11.78
CA ILE A 284 -2.76 -13.56 -12.30
C ILE A 284 -1.73 -13.61 -11.18
N ALA A 285 -0.71 -14.44 -11.35
CA ALA A 285 0.51 -14.37 -10.55
C ALA A 285 1.74 -14.29 -11.45
N TYR A 286 2.76 -13.57 -11.02
CA TYR A 286 4.06 -13.56 -11.69
C TYR A 286 5.11 -14.38 -10.93
N GLY A 287 5.88 -15.17 -11.67
CA GLY A 287 6.99 -15.93 -11.12
C GLY A 287 7.86 -16.60 -12.17
N ASP A 288 9.15 -16.75 -11.87
CA ASP A 288 10.14 -17.41 -12.73
C ASP A 288 10.11 -16.93 -14.20
N GLY A 289 9.93 -15.62 -14.41
CA GLY A 289 9.93 -15.04 -15.76
C GLY A 289 8.57 -15.05 -16.48
N LYS A 290 7.50 -15.53 -15.86
CA LYS A 290 6.20 -15.70 -16.51
C LYS A 290 5.04 -15.23 -15.65
N PHE A 291 4.01 -14.74 -16.31
CA PHE A 291 2.67 -14.63 -15.77
C PHE A 291 1.94 -15.97 -15.94
N PHE A 292 1.30 -16.42 -14.87
CA PHE A 292 0.36 -17.52 -14.84
C PHE A 292 -1.02 -16.91 -14.67
N VAL A 293 -1.93 -17.15 -15.62
CA VAL A 293 -3.32 -16.68 -15.56
C VAL A 293 -4.21 -17.90 -15.38
N ALA A 294 -5.00 -17.95 -14.31
CA ALA A 294 -6.11 -18.89 -14.12
C ALA A 294 -7.43 -18.18 -14.45
N TYR A 295 -8.42 -18.90 -14.97
CA TYR A 295 -9.72 -18.33 -15.32
C TYR A 295 -10.80 -19.40 -15.39
N GLU A 296 -12.04 -19.00 -15.19
CA GLU A 296 -13.21 -19.85 -15.42
C GLU A 296 -13.41 -20.11 -16.92
N TYR A 297 -13.90 -21.29 -17.26
CA TYR A 297 -14.16 -21.69 -18.63
C TYR A 297 -15.43 -22.52 -18.72
N ASN A 298 -16.39 -22.03 -19.48
CA ASN A 298 -17.65 -22.71 -19.73
C ASN A 298 -17.84 -22.96 -21.23
N VAL A 299 -18.09 -24.22 -21.62
CA VAL A 299 -18.50 -24.53 -22.98
C VAL A 299 -19.99 -24.19 -23.16
N ILE A 300 -20.29 -23.19 -23.98
CA ILE A 300 -21.68 -22.66 -24.16
C ILE A 300 -22.68 -23.78 -24.49
N ALA A 301 -22.25 -24.77 -25.29
CA ALA A 301 -23.10 -25.89 -25.68
C ALA A 301 -23.46 -26.85 -24.53
N GLU A 302 -22.71 -26.84 -23.43
CA GLU A 302 -22.88 -27.69 -22.24
C GLU A 302 -23.70 -26.99 -21.15
N GLY A 303 -23.84 -25.67 -21.24
CA GLY A 303 -24.72 -24.85 -20.42
C GLY A 303 -24.06 -24.26 -19.18
N ARG A 304 -24.80 -23.40 -18.49
CA ARG A 304 -24.30 -22.53 -17.39
C ARG A 304 -23.50 -23.23 -16.28
N TYR A 305 -23.82 -24.48 -15.94
CA TYR A 305 -23.25 -25.17 -14.78
C TYR A 305 -22.03 -26.06 -15.11
N ALA A 306 -21.62 -26.13 -16.38
CA ALA A 306 -20.44 -26.84 -16.82
C ALA A 306 -19.25 -25.85 -16.88
N VAL A 307 -18.82 -25.39 -15.70
CA VAL A 307 -17.68 -24.48 -15.55
C VAL A 307 -16.47 -25.27 -15.07
N ASP A 308 -15.37 -25.13 -15.81
CA ASP A 308 -14.06 -25.68 -15.53
C ASP A 308 -13.10 -24.53 -15.13
N VAL A 309 -11.93 -24.89 -14.59
CA VAL A 309 -10.81 -23.94 -14.45
C VAL A 309 -9.75 -24.23 -15.51
N ARG A 310 -9.38 -23.19 -16.27
CA ARG A 310 -8.30 -23.24 -17.27
C ARG A 310 -7.18 -22.27 -16.91
N GLY A 311 -6.05 -22.40 -17.60
CA GLY A 311 -4.95 -21.48 -17.41
C GLY A 311 -4.11 -21.24 -18.65
N ALA A 312 -3.37 -20.13 -18.61
CA ALA A 312 -2.43 -19.72 -19.64
C ALA A 312 -1.10 -19.24 -19.02
N LEU A 313 0.00 -19.45 -19.75
CA LEU A 313 1.30 -18.87 -19.42
C LEU A 313 1.64 -17.78 -20.43
N ILE A 314 2.01 -16.61 -19.93
CA ILE A 314 2.39 -15.45 -20.72
C ILE A 314 3.79 -15.02 -20.28
N ASP A 315 4.69 -14.75 -21.23
CA ASP A 315 5.98 -14.17 -20.89
C ASP A 315 5.87 -12.65 -20.65
N SER A 316 6.94 -12.02 -20.15
CA SER A 316 6.92 -10.58 -19.88
C SER A 316 6.76 -9.70 -21.13
N SER A 317 6.81 -10.28 -22.34
CA SER A 317 6.56 -9.56 -23.60
C SER A 317 5.11 -9.66 -24.07
N GLY A 318 4.23 -10.32 -23.30
CA GLY A 318 2.84 -10.55 -23.68
C GLY A 318 2.64 -11.77 -24.57
N THR A 319 3.66 -12.60 -24.82
CA THR A 319 3.49 -13.80 -25.66
C THR A 319 2.86 -14.93 -24.86
N ILE A 320 1.69 -15.41 -25.31
CA ILE A 320 1.04 -16.60 -24.75
C ILE A 320 1.81 -17.85 -25.19
N THR A 321 2.48 -18.50 -24.24
CA THR A 321 3.37 -19.64 -24.49
C THR A 321 2.68 -20.99 -24.33
N LYS A 322 1.59 -21.06 -23.54
CA LYS A 322 0.86 -22.29 -23.25
C LYS A 322 -0.56 -21.97 -22.77
N ARG A 323 -1.54 -22.78 -23.15
CA ARG A 323 -2.87 -22.88 -22.51
C ARG A 323 -3.07 -24.31 -22.03
N PHE A 324 -3.77 -24.51 -20.93
CA PHE A 324 -3.91 -25.82 -20.29
C PHE A 324 -5.15 -25.91 -19.38
N THR A 325 -5.54 -27.13 -19.03
CA THR A 325 -6.59 -27.40 -18.04
C THR A 325 -6.00 -27.38 -16.63
N ILE A 326 -6.65 -26.66 -15.72
CA ILE A 326 -6.37 -26.71 -14.29
C ILE A 326 -7.30 -27.72 -13.63
N CYS A 327 -8.61 -27.61 -13.85
CA CYS A 327 -9.61 -28.55 -13.36
C CYS A 327 -10.72 -28.75 -14.41
N ASP A 328 -11.17 -29.99 -14.57
CA ASP A 328 -12.31 -30.42 -15.39
C ASP A 328 -13.12 -31.50 -14.65
N ALA A 329 -13.31 -31.28 -13.34
CA ALA A 329 -14.06 -32.20 -12.50
C ALA A 329 -15.55 -32.16 -12.85
N THR A 330 -16.31 -33.13 -12.34
CA THR A 330 -17.77 -33.10 -12.53
C THR A 330 -18.37 -31.85 -11.91
N LEU A 331 -19.47 -31.33 -12.47
CA LEU A 331 -20.12 -30.09 -12.02
C LEU A 331 -19.21 -28.86 -12.18
N GLY A 332 -19.50 -27.75 -11.50
CA GLY A 332 -18.82 -26.48 -11.70
C GLY A 332 -17.59 -26.29 -10.82
N GLN A 333 -16.63 -25.51 -11.32
CA GLN A 333 -15.49 -24.99 -10.59
C GLN A 333 -15.34 -23.49 -10.89
N TYR A 334 -15.27 -22.66 -9.86
CA TYR A 334 -15.45 -21.21 -9.95
C TYR A 334 -14.33 -20.44 -9.22
N ASP A 335 -14.23 -19.15 -9.52
CA ASP A 335 -13.44 -18.15 -8.80
C ASP A 335 -12.00 -18.58 -8.49
N PRO A 336 -11.19 -18.89 -9.53
CA PRO A 336 -9.83 -19.35 -9.32
C PRO A 336 -8.92 -18.21 -8.90
N CYS A 337 -8.12 -18.42 -7.86
CA CYS A 337 -7.06 -17.48 -7.42
C CYS A 337 -5.68 -18.14 -7.48
N VAL A 338 -4.65 -17.40 -7.89
CA VAL A 338 -3.27 -17.94 -8.01
C VAL A 338 -2.24 -17.08 -7.29
N ALA A 339 -1.30 -17.74 -6.60
CA ALA A 339 -0.10 -17.12 -6.05
C ALA A 339 1.16 -17.85 -6.49
N TYR A 340 2.30 -17.15 -6.47
CA TYR A 340 3.61 -17.72 -6.78
C TYR A 340 4.57 -17.63 -5.59
N ALA A 341 5.30 -18.72 -5.34
CA ALA A 341 6.41 -18.73 -4.40
C ALA A 341 7.43 -19.82 -4.75
N ASN A 342 8.73 -19.55 -4.58
CA ASN A 342 9.79 -20.56 -4.65
C ASN A 342 9.69 -21.55 -5.84
N GLY A 343 9.43 -21.04 -7.05
CA GLY A 343 9.35 -21.85 -8.27
C GLY A 343 8.03 -22.60 -8.45
N ARG A 344 7.01 -22.30 -7.65
CA ARG A 344 5.69 -22.95 -7.66
C ARG A 344 4.60 -21.91 -7.83
N PHE A 345 3.62 -22.25 -8.65
CA PHE A 345 2.32 -21.60 -8.63
C PHE A 345 1.36 -22.48 -7.84
N PHE A 346 0.57 -21.88 -6.96
CA PHE A 346 -0.52 -22.56 -6.27
C PHE A 346 -1.82 -21.90 -6.68
N VAL A 347 -2.67 -22.67 -7.36
CA VAL A 347 -4.02 -22.26 -7.78
C VAL A 347 -5.02 -22.87 -6.82
N VAL A 348 -5.95 -22.07 -6.32
CA VAL A 348 -7.10 -22.48 -5.51
C VAL A 348 -8.39 -22.04 -6.21
N TRP A 349 -9.50 -22.74 -5.98
CA TRP A 349 -10.79 -22.46 -6.62
C TRP A 349 -11.94 -23.07 -5.80
N GLU A 350 -13.16 -22.57 -6.01
CA GLU A 350 -14.40 -23.17 -5.51
C GLU A 350 -14.78 -24.39 -6.33
N ASP A 351 -15.19 -25.48 -5.69
CA ASP A 351 -15.42 -26.74 -6.38
C ASP A 351 -16.70 -27.44 -5.95
N ALA A 352 -17.61 -27.64 -6.92
CA ALA A 352 -18.89 -28.29 -6.73
C ALA A 352 -18.88 -29.79 -7.07
N ARG A 353 -17.71 -30.44 -7.18
CA ARG A 353 -17.60 -31.82 -7.72
C ARG A 353 -18.39 -32.87 -6.94
N ASP A 354 -18.58 -32.65 -5.65
CA ASP A 354 -19.30 -33.59 -4.79
C ASP A 354 -20.80 -33.32 -4.78
N THR A 355 -21.22 -32.05 -4.63
CA THR A 355 -22.63 -31.64 -4.77
C THR A 355 -22.76 -30.23 -5.34
N SER A 356 -23.87 -29.94 -6.01
CA SER A 356 -24.14 -28.61 -6.61
C SER A 356 -24.61 -27.55 -5.61
N ASN A 357 -24.56 -27.83 -4.31
CA ASN A 357 -25.14 -26.99 -3.25
C ASN A 357 -24.25 -26.97 -1.99
N ASN A 358 -23.03 -27.47 -2.11
CA ASN A 358 -22.01 -27.44 -1.09
C ASN A 358 -20.67 -27.42 -1.83
N TYR A 359 -20.07 -26.23 -1.94
CA TYR A 359 -18.77 -26.08 -2.56
C TYR A 359 -17.68 -26.30 -1.51
N ASP A 360 -16.58 -26.89 -1.94
CA ASP A 360 -15.35 -27.00 -1.17
C ASP A 360 -14.28 -26.15 -1.89
N VAL A 361 -13.28 -25.65 -1.16
CA VAL A 361 -12.10 -25.05 -1.81
C VAL A 361 -11.12 -26.16 -2.15
N TYR A 362 -10.82 -26.30 -3.44
CA TYR A 362 -9.77 -27.18 -3.94
C TYR A 362 -8.55 -26.38 -4.39
N GLY A 363 -7.43 -27.08 -4.57
CA GLY A 363 -6.24 -26.46 -5.09
C GLY A 363 -5.28 -27.43 -5.75
N ARG A 364 -4.38 -26.89 -6.57
CA ARG A 364 -3.33 -27.65 -7.27
C ARG A 364 -2.07 -26.81 -7.44
N ILE A 365 -0.93 -27.47 -7.26
CA ILE A 365 0.39 -26.85 -7.38
C ILE A 365 0.99 -27.17 -8.75
N PHE A 366 1.54 -26.14 -9.39
CA PHE A 366 2.20 -26.20 -10.68
C PHE A 366 3.66 -25.78 -10.58
N ASP A 367 4.49 -26.31 -11.48
CA ASP A 367 5.81 -25.73 -11.73
C ASP A 367 5.72 -24.44 -12.55
N SER A 368 6.85 -23.75 -12.73
CA SER A 368 6.93 -22.54 -13.53
C SER A 368 6.68 -22.72 -15.04
N ASN A 369 6.52 -23.97 -15.50
CA ASN A 369 6.13 -24.31 -16.87
C ASN A 369 4.65 -24.70 -16.95
N GLY A 370 3.86 -24.46 -15.89
CA GLY A 370 2.44 -24.75 -15.83
C GLY A 370 2.17 -26.25 -15.94
N ASN A 371 3.11 -27.09 -15.48
CA ASN A 371 2.88 -28.53 -15.35
C ASN A 371 2.43 -28.82 -13.92
N PRO A 372 1.37 -29.61 -13.73
CA PRO A 372 0.93 -29.98 -12.39
C PRO A 372 1.98 -30.85 -11.71
N LEU A 373 2.24 -30.59 -10.42
CA LEU A 373 3.21 -31.33 -9.61
C LEU A 373 2.56 -32.44 -8.77
N GLY A 374 1.26 -32.62 -8.93
CA GLY A 374 0.44 -33.62 -8.28
C GLY A 374 -1.00 -33.52 -8.77
N SER A 375 -1.87 -34.33 -8.18
CA SER A 375 -3.32 -34.16 -8.30
C SER A 375 -3.77 -32.88 -7.60
N ASP A 376 -4.99 -32.44 -7.88
CA ASP A 376 -5.66 -31.50 -6.98
C ASP A 376 -5.94 -32.15 -5.61
N PHE A 377 -6.19 -31.30 -4.62
CA PHE A 377 -6.49 -31.71 -3.25
C PHE A 377 -7.42 -30.68 -2.58
N GLN A 378 -8.17 -31.15 -1.58
CA GLN A 378 -9.01 -30.29 -0.75
C GLN A 378 -8.15 -29.36 0.10
N VAL A 379 -8.37 -28.06 -0.08
CA VAL A 379 -7.79 -26.99 0.74
C VAL A 379 -8.69 -26.78 1.95
N ALA A 380 -9.97 -26.51 1.70
CA ALA A 380 -11.00 -26.41 2.72
C ALA A 380 -12.19 -27.28 2.32
N ALA A 381 -12.73 -28.01 3.29
CA ALA A 381 -13.87 -28.89 3.09
C ALA A 381 -14.61 -29.07 4.42
N GLY A 382 -15.93 -28.99 4.41
CA GLY A 382 -16.72 -28.92 5.63
C GLY A 382 -18.16 -29.40 5.49
N ALA A 383 -18.94 -29.18 6.56
CA ALA A 383 -20.39 -29.37 6.51
C ALA A 383 -21.13 -28.15 5.90
N ASN A 384 -20.44 -27.01 5.87
CA ASN A 384 -20.81 -25.76 5.25
C ASN A 384 -20.12 -25.65 3.88
N CYS A 385 -20.51 -24.65 3.08
CA CYS A 385 -19.89 -24.31 1.80
C CYS A 385 -18.63 -23.47 2.05
N GLN A 386 -17.55 -23.75 1.34
CA GLN A 386 -16.33 -22.94 1.34
C GLN A 386 -16.12 -22.27 -0.03
N ASP A 387 -16.17 -20.95 -0.02
CA ASP A 387 -16.34 -20.10 -1.21
C ASP A 387 -15.31 -18.94 -1.22
N GLU A 388 -15.23 -18.21 -2.33
CA GLU A 388 -14.42 -17.00 -2.59
C GLU A 388 -12.97 -17.09 -2.07
N PRO A 389 -12.17 -18.07 -2.55
CA PRO A 389 -10.84 -18.30 -2.02
C PRO A 389 -9.83 -17.28 -2.55
N TRP A 390 -9.07 -16.69 -1.63
CA TRP A 390 -7.97 -15.78 -1.96
C TRP A 390 -6.64 -16.32 -1.41
N ILE A 391 -5.55 -16.12 -2.14
CA ILE A 391 -4.24 -16.69 -1.80
C ILE A 391 -3.11 -15.68 -1.91
N CYS A 392 -2.17 -15.73 -0.96
CA CYS A 392 -0.87 -15.07 -1.08
C CYS A 392 0.27 -15.99 -0.63
N ALA A 393 1.51 -15.58 -0.88
CA ALA A 393 2.71 -16.29 -0.45
C ALA A 393 3.60 -15.44 0.45
N ASP A 394 4.27 -16.08 1.41
CA ASP A 394 5.32 -15.46 2.22
C ASP A 394 6.72 -15.57 1.61
N ASN A 395 7.68 -14.86 2.20
CA ASN A 395 9.09 -14.87 1.78
C ASN A 395 9.83 -16.19 2.05
N GLN A 396 9.19 -17.18 2.69
CA GLN A 396 9.71 -18.53 2.89
C GLN A 396 9.10 -19.53 1.89
N GLY A 397 8.15 -19.08 1.06
CA GLY A 397 7.43 -19.88 0.09
C GLY A 397 6.31 -20.73 0.69
N ASN A 398 5.78 -20.31 1.83
CA ASN A 398 4.51 -20.84 2.33
C ASN A 398 3.37 -19.99 1.77
N PHE A 399 2.22 -20.61 1.59
CA PHE A 399 1.01 -19.96 1.11
C PHE A 399 0.03 -19.76 2.28
N MET A 400 -0.74 -18.69 2.23
CA MET A 400 -1.92 -18.48 3.06
C MET A 400 -3.13 -18.46 2.13
N VAL A 401 -4.12 -19.32 2.39
CA VAL A 401 -5.40 -19.29 1.70
C VAL A 401 -6.46 -18.81 2.68
N VAL A 402 -7.19 -17.77 2.32
CA VAL A 402 -8.37 -17.23 3.05
C VAL A 402 -9.61 -17.57 2.24
N TYR A 403 -10.71 -17.92 2.89
CA TYR A 403 -11.95 -18.33 2.24
C TYR A 403 -13.16 -18.04 3.13
N GLU A 404 -14.33 -17.94 2.49
CA GLU A 404 -15.62 -17.88 3.14
C GLU A 404 -16.07 -19.27 3.59
N ASP A 405 -16.81 -19.34 4.69
CA ASP A 405 -17.47 -20.56 5.16
C ASP A 405 -18.90 -20.23 5.60
N GLY A 406 -19.88 -20.78 4.89
CA GLY A 406 -21.30 -20.43 5.05
C GLY A 406 -22.25 -21.61 4.92
N PHE A 407 -23.41 -21.52 5.57
CA PHE A 407 -24.40 -22.60 5.55
C PHE A 407 -25.02 -22.82 4.16
N ASP A 408 -25.20 -21.73 3.41
CA ASP A 408 -25.74 -21.73 2.05
C ASP A 408 -24.80 -20.91 1.16
N PRO A 409 -24.44 -21.39 -0.04
CA PRO A 409 -23.43 -20.76 -0.89
C PRO A 409 -23.94 -19.47 -1.57
N VAL A 410 -25.22 -19.10 -1.38
CA VAL A 410 -25.82 -17.90 -1.97
C VAL A 410 -26.17 -16.85 -0.94
N ILE A 411 -26.54 -17.26 0.28
CA ILE A 411 -27.08 -16.34 1.32
C ILE A 411 -26.38 -16.44 2.68
N GLY A 412 -25.35 -17.27 2.80
CA GLY A 412 -24.58 -17.41 4.04
C GLY A 412 -25.40 -18.01 5.22
N PRO A 413 -25.18 -17.55 6.47
CA PRO A 413 -24.27 -16.47 6.82
C PRO A 413 -22.79 -16.89 6.67
N PHE A 414 -21.95 -16.02 6.13
CA PHE A 414 -20.54 -16.28 5.87
C PHE A 414 -19.64 -15.84 7.01
N SER A 415 -18.81 -16.77 7.46
CA SER A 415 -17.63 -16.53 8.29
C SER A 415 -16.38 -16.57 7.40
N LEU A 416 -15.27 -16.04 7.90
CA LEU A 416 -13.98 -16.11 7.20
C LEU A 416 -12.99 -16.97 7.98
N TYR A 417 -12.29 -17.82 7.23
CA TYR A 417 -11.24 -18.69 7.75
C TYR A 417 -9.98 -18.56 6.90
N ALA A 418 -8.85 -19.00 7.45
CA ALA A 418 -7.66 -19.21 6.65
C ALA A 418 -6.86 -20.43 7.08
N GLN A 419 -6.07 -20.94 6.14
CA GLN A 419 -5.15 -22.04 6.37
C GLN A 419 -3.82 -21.76 5.66
N ARG A 420 -2.72 -22.01 6.38
CA ARG A 420 -1.37 -21.93 5.83
C ARG A 420 -0.97 -23.26 5.21
N TYR A 421 -0.19 -23.20 4.13
CA TYR A 421 0.34 -24.35 3.40
C TYR A 421 1.84 -24.18 3.13
N ASP A 422 2.60 -25.27 3.17
CA ASP A 422 3.96 -25.25 2.67
C ASP A 422 4.01 -25.27 1.13
N ASN A 423 5.21 -25.14 0.57
CA ASN A 423 5.43 -25.12 -0.88
C ASN A 423 5.08 -26.44 -1.61
N ASN A 424 4.69 -27.49 -0.89
CA ASN A 424 4.22 -28.77 -1.42
C ASN A 424 2.71 -28.99 -1.17
N GLY A 425 2.01 -28.02 -0.60
CA GLY A 425 0.57 -28.12 -0.33
C GLY A 425 0.25 -28.84 0.97
N ASN A 426 1.20 -29.03 1.88
CA ASN A 426 0.90 -29.58 3.20
C ASN A 426 0.43 -28.47 4.15
N LYS A 427 -0.63 -28.72 4.92
CA LYS A 427 -1.12 -27.78 5.94
C LYS A 427 -0.04 -27.47 6.97
N LEU A 428 0.09 -26.18 7.31
CA LEU A 428 0.96 -25.66 8.36
C LEU A 428 0.11 -25.09 9.49
N GLY A 429 0.30 -25.60 10.71
CA GLY A 429 -0.49 -25.16 11.86
C GLY A 429 -1.95 -25.58 11.78
N SER A 430 -2.78 -24.99 12.64
CA SER A 430 -4.23 -25.12 12.60
C SER A 430 -4.85 -24.07 11.66
N GLU A 431 -6.08 -24.32 11.25
CA GLU A 431 -6.96 -23.32 10.67
C GLU A 431 -7.11 -22.11 11.62
N ILE A 432 -7.29 -20.93 11.03
CA ILE A 432 -7.37 -19.64 11.70
C ILE A 432 -8.75 -19.06 11.42
N ILE A 433 -9.48 -18.71 12.48
CA ILE A 433 -10.75 -17.98 12.36
C ILE A 433 -10.41 -16.51 12.11
N MET A 434 -10.83 -15.97 10.96
CA MET A 434 -10.64 -14.56 10.64
C MET A 434 -11.78 -13.72 11.22
N ALA A 435 -13.02 -14.07 10.90
CA ALA A 435 -14.20 -13.40 11.42
C ALA A 435 -15.38 -14.37 11.46
N GLU A 436 -16.20 -14.28 12.50
CA GLU A 436 -17.42 -15.08 12.61
C GLU A 436 -18.61 -14.30 12.02
N GLY A 437 -19.35 -14.95 11.13
CA GLY A 437 -20.64 -14.48 10.62
C GLY A 437 -21.76 -14.63 11.63
N SER A 438 -22.89 -13.99 11.36
CA SER A 438 -24.11 -14.06 12.17
C SER A 438 -25.35 -13.97 11.28
N SER A 439 -26.54 -14.18 11.84
CA SER A 439 -27.79 -14.13 11.08
C SER A 439 -28.17 -12.74 10.52
N SER A 440 -27.33 -11.72 10.68
CA SER A 440 -27.54 -10.37 10.19
C SER A 440 -26.21 -9.66 9.87
N LYS A 441 -25.17 -10.45 9.61
CA LYS A 441 -23.83 -9.95 9.28
C LYS A 441 -23.02 -11.09 8.69
N ASP A 442 -22.60 -10.91 7.46
CA ASP A 442 -21.65 -11.75 6.76
C ASP A 442 -20.24 -11.18 6.89
N ASN A 443 -19.24 -11.96 6.49
CA ASN A 443 -17.90 -11.47 6.25
C ASN A 443 -17.48 -12.06 4.90
N ILE A 444 -17.36 -11.20 3.88
CA ILE A 444 -17.30 -11.61 2.48
C ILE A 444 -16.18 -10.90 1.71
N PHE A 445 -15.83 -11.46 0.56
CA PHE A 445 -14.82 -10.99 -0.40
C PHE A 445 -13.46 -10.70 0.27
N PRO A 446 -12.75 -11.75 0.77
CA PRO A 446 -11.59 -11.57 1.65
C PRO A 446 -10.23 -11.45 0.92
N SER A 447 -9.65 -10.27 0.75
CA SER A 447 -8.31 -10.14 0.16
C SER A 447 -7.19 -10.44 1.15
N VAL A 448 -6.05 -10.94 0.67
CA VAL A 448 -4.89 -11.27 1.53
C VAL A 448 -3.55 -10.96 0.87
N THR A 449 -2.61 -10.42 1.65
CA THR A 449 -1.23 -10.21 1.21
C THR A 449 -0.20 -10.41 2.32
N TYR A 450 1.08 -10.49 1.94
CA TYR A 450 2.21 -10.62 2.87
C TYR A 450 3.26 -9.53 2.63
N CYS A 451 3.57 -8.76 3.67
CA CYS A 451 4.66 -7.80 3.66
C CYS A 451 5.97 -8.46 4.16
N PRO A 452 6.99 -8.65 3.30
CA PRO A 452 8.21 -9.34 3.68
C PRO A 452 9.14 -8.54 4.59
N GLN A 453 9.00 -7.21 4.66
CA GLN A 453 9.81 -6.36 5.52
C GLN A 453 9.32 -6.38 6.97
N THR A 454 8.00 -6.39 7.18
CA THR A 454 7.39 -6.47 8.53
C THR A 454 7.12 -7.90 8.96
N GLU A 455 7.24 -8.86 8.03
CA GLU A 455 6.87 -10.26 8.20
C GLU A 455 5.42 -10.41 8.70
N ARG A 456 4.49 -9.70 8.05
CA ARG A 456 3.07 -9.66 8.41
C ARG A 456 2.19 -10.05 7.23
N TYR A 457 1.13 -10.80 7.52
CA TYR A 457 -0.01 -10.89 6.63
C TYR A 457 -1.03 -9.80 6.97
N PHE A 458 -1.70 -9.29 5.95
CA PHE A 458 -2.90 -8.46 6.09
C PHE A 458 -4.04 -9.16 5.37
N VAL A 459 -5.17 -9.32 6.05
CA VAL A 459 -6.43 -9.79 5.47
C VAL A 459 -7.43 -8.65 5.53
N ALA A 460 -8.06 -8.30 4.41
CA ALA A 460 -9.13 -7.31 4.33
C ALA A 460 -10.44 -7.97 3.85
N TRP A 461 -11.59 -7.47 4.30
CA TRP A 461 -12.90 -8.01 3.89
C TRP A 461 -14.03 -7.01 4.15
N ASN A 462 -15.24 -7.34 3.71
CA ASN A 462 -16.46 -6.57 3.90
C ASN A 462 -17.44 -7.24 4.87
N ASP A 463 -18.27 -6.47 5.59
CA ASP A 463 -19.31 -7.00 6.52
C ASP A 463 -20.78 -6.75 6.15
N GLY A 464 -21.12 -6.90 4.86
CA GLY A 464 -22.49 -6.87 4.34
C GLY A 464 -23.43 -7.91 4.98
N ASP A 465 -24.73 -7.85 4.66
CA ASP A 465 -25.75 -8.80 5.12
C ASP A 465 -26.51 -9.35 3.91
N ILE A 466 -25.92 -10.34 3.25
CA ILE A 466 -26.46 -10.94 2.03
C ILE A 466 -27.68 -11.84 2.32
N SER A 467 -27.89 -12.19 3.60
CA SER A 467 -29.02 -13.00 4.05
C SER A 467 -30.39 -12.35 3.82
N VAL A 468 -30.41 -11.02 3.59
CA VAL A 468 -31.64 -10.24 3.35
C VAL A 468 -32.17 -10.45 1.93
N ASP A 469 -31.35 -10.18 0.91
CA ASP A 469 -31.66 -10.41 -0.50
C ASP A 469 -30.35 -10.44 -1.32
N PRO A 470 -29.87 -11.61 -1.76
CA PRO A 470 -28.60 -11.73 -2.51
C PRO A 470 -28.68 -11.08 -3.91
N ASN A 471 -29.85 -10.66 -4.37
CA ASN A 471 -30.03 -10.04 -5.69
C ASN A 471 -29.94 -8.51 -5.66
N VAL A 472 -29.73 -7.91 -4.49
CA VAL A 472 -29.68 -6.45 -4.33
C VAL A 472 -28.29 -6.04 -3.87
N ARG A 473 -27.65 -5.12 -4.61
CA ARG A 473 -26.31 -4.58 -4.29
C ARG A 473 -26.20 -4.12 -2.83
N SER A 474 -27.24 -3.49 -2.28
CA SER A 474 -27.24 -2.99 -0.90
C SER A 474 -27.11 -4.07 0.17
N SER A 475 -27.27 -5.34 -0.17
CA SER A 475 -27.04 -6.46 0.76
C SER A 475 -25.54 -6.77 0.93
N TYR A 476 -24.71 -6.35 -0.03
CA TYR A 476 -23.26 -6.50 0.00
C TYR A 476 -22.56 -5.26 0.57
N ASP A 477 -23.29 -4.16 0.75
CA ASP A 477 -22.75 -2.90 1.27
C ASP A 477 -22.36 -3.04 2.75
N GLY A 478 -21.12 -2.71 3.09
CA GLY A 478 -20.60 -2.80 4.45
C GLY A 478 -19.36 -1.96 4.71
N ASN A 479 -18.77 -2.14 5.88
CA ASN A 479 -17.48 -1.55 6.25
C ASN A 479 -16.35 -2.37 5.62
N VAL A 480 -15.20 -1.73 5.42
CA VAL A 480 -13.93 -2.41 5.14
C VAL A 480 -13.23 -2.73 6.45
N TRP A 481 -12.98 -4.01 6.66
CA TRP A 481 -12.28 -4.55 7.82
C TRP A 481 -10.86 -4.97 7.49
N GLY A 482 -10.02 -5.03 8.53
CA GLY A 482 -8.66 -5.54 8.47
C GLY A 482 -8.34 -6.45 9.65
N LYS A 483 -7.45 -7.41 9.42
CA LYS A 483 -6.77 -8.20 10.47
C LYS A 483 -5.32 -8.41 10.07
N ILE A 484 -4.41 -8.24 11.04
CA ILE A 484 -2.97 -8.43 10.82
C ILE A 484 -2.51 -9.67 11.58
N LEU A 485 -1.77 -10.52 10.87
CA LEU A 485 -1.16 -11.74 11.42
C LEU A 485 0.35 -11.68 11.31
N ASP A 486 1.06 -12.34 12.22
CA ASP A 486 2.47 -12.62 12.03
C ASP A 486 2.70 -13.70 10.96
N LYS A 487 3.95 -13.91 10.56
CA LYS A 487 4.33 -14.95 9.60
C LYS A 487 3.96 -16.38 10.00
N PHE A 488 3.57 -16.62 11.25
CA PHE A 488 3.14 -17.93 11.73
C PHE A 488 1.61 -18.10 11.71
N GLY A 489 0.86 -17.03 11.47
CA GLY A 489 -0.60 -16.98 11.51
C GLY A 489 -1.16 -16.57 12.86
N ASN A 490 -0.35 -16.07 13.80
CA ASN A 490 -0.84 -15.54 15.07
C ASN A 490 -1.37 -14.12 14.88
N VAL A 491 -2.47 -13.78 15.53
CA VAL A 491 -3.04 -12.43 15.49
C VAL A 491 -2.08 -11.42 16.12
N VAL A 492 -1.72 -10.39 15.35
CA VAL A 492 -0.93 -9.23 15.79
C VAL A 492 -1.86 -8.08 16.11
N TYR A 493 -2.86 -7.85 15.25
CA TYR A 493 -3.88 -6.84 15.47
C TYR A 493 -5.22 -7.39 14.99
N ASP A 494 -6.18 -7.46 15.91
CA ASP A 494 -7.43 -8.18 15.71
C ASP A 494 -8.52 -7.24 15.18
N ASN A 495 -9.28 -7.73 14.19
CA ASN A 495 -10.48 -7.15 13.58
C ASN A 495 -10.72 -5.67 13.87
N PHE A 496 -10.29 -4.82 12.96
CA PHE A 496 -10.46 -3.37 13.04
C PHE A 496 -11.06 -2.84 11.75
N ILE A 497 -11.73 -1.70 11.86
CA ILE A 497 -12.28 -1.00 10.69
C ILE A 497 -11.14 -0.24 10.03
N VAL A 498 -10.86 -0.59 8.78
CA VAL A 498 -9.97 0.17 7.90
C VAL A 498 -10.73 1.36 7.33
N GLN A 499 -11.96 1.15 6.88
CA GLN A 499 -12.84 2.21 6.39
C GLN A 499 -14.30 1.93 6.79
N ALA A 500 -14.91 2.88 7.50
CA ALA A 500 -16.31 2.77 7.92
C ALA A 500 -17.25 3.22 6.80
N GLY A 501 -18.33 2.49 6.55
CA GLY A 501 -19.28 2.83 5.49
C GLY A 501 -20.37 1.78 5.28
N SER A 502 -21.27 2.08 4.35
CA SER A 502 -22.37 1.21 3.94
C SER A 502 -22.52 1.26 2.42
N GLN A 503 -21.40 1.27 1.71
CA GLN A 503 -21.36 1.35 0.24
C GLN A 503 -20.23 0.53 -0.39
N TYR A 504 -19.33 0.00 0.44
CA TYR A 504 -18.15 -0.74 0.02
C TYR A 504 -18.51 -2.22 -0.09
N ILE A 505 -17.93 -2.92 -1.05
CA ILE A 505 -18.21 -4.33 -1.34
C ILE A 505 -16.90 -5.13 -1.39
N ARG A 506 -15.98 -4.76 -2.29
CA ARG A 506 -14.73 -5.47 -2.53
C ARG A 506 -13.54 -4.66 -2.04
N THR A 507 -12.47 -5.38 -1.74
CA THR A 507 -11.21 -4.82 -1.27
C THR A 507 -10.07 -5.51 -1.98
N ASP A 508 -8.95 -4.82 -2.14
CA ASP A 508 -7.69 -5.50 -2.45
C ASP A 508 -6.56 -4.86 -1.63
N VAL A 509 -5.54 -5.64 -1.32
CA VAL A 509 -4.47 -5.23 -0.40
C VAL A 509 -3.10 -5.64 -0.90
N VAL A 510 -2.17 -4.70 -0.88
CA VAL A 510 -0.78 -4.91 -1.30
C VAL A 510 0.21 -4.28 -0.31
N PRO A 511 1.41 -4.85 -0.12
CA PRO A 511 2.46 -4.19 0.63
C PRO A 511 2.90 -2.92 -0.12
N TYR A 512 3.08 -1.84 0.61
CA TYR A 512 3.42 -0.54 0.04
C TYR A 512 4.45 0.20 0.90
N LEU A 513 5.27 1.05 0.28
CA LEU A 513 6.36 1.81 0.95
C LEU A 513 7.24 0.98 1.90
N ASN A 514 7.56 -0.25 1.49
CA ASN A 514 8.28 -1.27 2.26
C ASN A 514 7.51 -1.85 3.45
N THR A 515 6.89 -1.06 4.32
CA THR A 515 6.36 -1.57 5.60
C THR A 515 4.85 -1.43 5.78
N LEU A 516 4.20 -0.58 4.99
CA LEU A 516 2.77 -0.38 5.05
C LEU A 516 2.01 -1.39 4.19
N PHE A 517 0.70 -1.36 4.34
CA PHE A 517 -0.27 -1.94 3.42
C PHE A 517 -1.06 -0.81 2.77
N PHE A 518 -1.28 -0.92 1.47
CA PHE A 518 -2.26 -0.10 0.76
C PHE A 518 -3.51 -0.94 0.55
N VAL A 519 -4.63 -0.45 1.08
CA VAL A 519 -5.94 -1.11 0.97
C VAL A 519 -6.77 -0.29 0.00
N ALA A 520 -7.13 -0.87 -1.14
CA ALA A 520 -8.11 -0.29 -2.04
C ALA A 520 -9.49 -0.91 -1.80
N PHE A 521 -10.52 -0.13 -2.06
CA PHE A 521 -11.92 -0.51 -1.92
C PHE A 521 -12.78 0.24 -2.93
N ASP A 522 -13.84 -0.37 -3.42
CA ASP A 522 -14.86 0.33 -4.18
C ASP A 522 -15.62 1.30 -3.26
N GLY A 523 -16.17 2.39 -3.80
CA GLY A 523 -17.05 3.35 -3.12
C GLY A 523 -18.39 3.48 -3.83
N GLY A 524 -18.84 2.43 -4.53
CA GLY A 524 -20.04 2.36 -5.36
C GLY A 524 -20.00 3.10 -6.70
N SER A 525 -19.34 4.25 -6.81
CA SER A 525 -19.09 4.91 -8.12
C SER A 525 -17.62 5.02 -8.47
N ASP A 526 -16.76 4.95 -7.47
CA ASP A 526 -15.36 5.35 -7.54
C ASP A 526 -14.50 4.34 -6.80
N LEU A 527 -13.23 4.29 -7.18
CA LEU A 527 -12.23 3.53 -6.44
C LEU A 527 -11.60 4.43 -5.40
N TRP A 528 -11.32 3.87 -4.23
CA TRP A 528 -10.68 4.55 -3.13
C TRP A 528 -9.56 3.70 -2.55
N GLY A 529 -8.67 4.30 -1.78
CA GLY A 529 -7.72 3.56 -0.97
C GLY A 529 -7.10 4.38 0.14
N CYS A 530 -6.57 3.67 1.13
CA CYS A 530 -5.87 4.26 2.27
C CYS A 530 -4.65 3.41 2.66
N LEU A 531 -3.77 3.98 3.47
CA LEU A 531 -2.61 3.26 3.99
C LEU A 531 -2.85 2.80 5.42
N VAL A 532 -2.38 1.59 5.71
CA VAL A 532 -2.45 0.99 7.03
C VAL A 532 -1.06 0.50 7.43
N SER A 533 -0.62 0.83 8.64
CA SER A 533 0.66 0.32 9.16
C SER A 533 0.56 -1.14 9.58
N SER A 534 1.70 -1.81 9.72
CA SER A 534 1.76 -3.22 10.11
C SER A 534 1.37 -3.52 11.57
N ASP A 535 0.98 -2.48 12.32
CA ASP A 535 0.40 -2.53 13.66
C ASP A 535 -1.09 -2.15 13.70
N GLY A 536 -1.71 -1.86 12.55
CA GLY A 536 -3.16 -1.66 12.42
C GLY A 536 -3.65 -0.20 12.50
N ALA A 537 -2.74 0.78 12.56
CA ALA A 537 -3.15 2.19 12.46
C ALA A 537 -3.40 2.60 11.00
N VAL A 538 -4.58 3.16 10.73
CA VAL A 538 -4.90 3.80 9.45
C VAL A 538 -4.14 5.13 9.38
N GLN A 539 -3.26 5.26 8.40
CA GLN A 539 -2.25 6.33 8.27
C GLN A 539 -2.74 7.52 7.45
N THR A 540 -3.76 7.32 6.61
CA THR A 540 -4.28 8.34 5.70
C THR A 540 -5.79 8.39 5.75
N GLU A 541 -6.35 9.51 5.33
CA GLU A 541 -7.76 9.55 4.89
C GLU A 541 -7.93 8.72 3.60
N GLU A 542 -9.17 8.52 3.17
CA GLU A 542 -9.45 7.86 1.89
C GLU A 542 -9.02 8.74 0.71
N HIS A 543 -8.41 8.11 -0.28
CA HIS A 543 -8.00 8.76 -1.52
C HIS A 543 -8.71 8.12 -2.69
N MET A 544 -9.40 8.94 -3.48
CA MET A 544 -9.96 8.49 -4.74
C MET A 544 -8.82 7.97 -5.63
N LEU A 545 -9.02 6.88 -6.36
CA LEU A 545 -8.06 6.29 -7.30
C LEU A 545 -8.60 6.35 -8.73
N SER A 546 -9.93 6.37 -8.87
CA SER A 546 -10.61 6.65 -10.13
C SER A 546 -10.47 8.12 -10.53
N ASP A 547 -10.77 8.42 -11.80
CA ASP A 547 -10.80 9.79 -12.31
C ASP A 547 -12.13 10.51 -12.07
N GLY A 548 -13.04 9.90 -11.30
CA GLY A 548 -14.38 10.43 -11.02
C GLY A 548 -15.36 10.35 -12.20
N SER A 549 -14.97 9.72 -13.33
CA SER A 549 -15.82 9.59 -14.51
C SER A 549 -16.45 8.20 -14.68
N SER A 550 -16.06 7.23 -13.84
CA SER A 550 -16.59 5.86 -13.85
C SER A 550 -18.05 5.83 -13.40
N GLN A 551 -18.87 5.08 -14.14
CA GLN A 551 -20.17 4.65 -13.64
C GLN A 551 -20.01 3.27 -13.04
N GLN A 552 -20.39 3.12 -11.77
CA GLN A 552 -20.59 1.83 -11.08
C GLN A 552 -19.34 0.93 -11.04
N VAL A 553 -18.44 1.25 -10.12
CA VAL A 553 -17.31 0.38 -9.79
C VAL A 553 -17.76 -0.62 -8.74
N ASP A 554 -17.73 -1.90 -9.09
CA ASP A 554 -18.02 -3.02 -8.17
C ASP A 554 -16.82 -3.99 -8.03
N TRP A 555 -15.69 -3.71 -8.71
CA TRP A 555 -14.48 -4.54 -8.69
C TRP A 555 -13.20 -3.71 -8.68
N ASN A 556 -12.18 -4.17 -7.95
CA ASN A 556 -10.87 -3.52 -7.88
C ASN A 556 -9.74 -4.55 -7.68
N ASN A 557 -8.56 -4.23 -8.20
CA ASN A 557 -7.36 -5.05 -8.04
C ASN A 557 -6.09 -4.17 -8.12
N LEU A 558 -4.99 -4.60 -7.50
CA LEU A 558 -3.77 -3.82 -7.28
C LEU A 558 -2.50 -4.65 -7.52
N ALA A 559 -1.49 -4.00 -8.10
CA ALA A 559 -0.12 -4.52 -8.15
C ALA A 559 0.90 -3.41 -7.91
N VAL A 560 2.05 -3.77 -7.32
CA VAL A 560 3.13 -2.82 -6.93
C VAL A 560 4.48 -3.27 -7.45
#